data_AF-A0A1Y2BX62-F1
#
_entry.id   AF-A0A1Y2BX62-F1
#
_cell.length_a   1.000
_cell.length_b   1.000
_cell.length_c   1.000
_cell.angle_alpha   90.00
_cell.angle_beta   90.00
_cell.angle_gamma   90.00
#
_symmetry.space_group_name_H-M   'P 1'
#
loop_
_entity.id
_entity.type
_entity.pdbx_description
1 polymer ?
#
loop_
_entity_poly.entity_id
_entity_poly.type
_entity_poly.pdbx_seq_one_letter_code
_entity_poly.pdbx_strand_id
1 'polypeptide(L)'
;MMSRPSFGSTGFNPLHEFPALSEEHLSLYLERIGLPALVSQQAQPSLSLLNTIIYAHGSKIPFSNDLLYGLDIKPSTYTIDLITKLVIGKQGGYCLENNTLLLMALKALGFKAYAGMAKVALWSQELGHYWTGRTHTVVLVDVDDKHYVADVGFARGGVPSAIELLDGAEVNGVAGERYRLSQLTLAGNSGWLLLHKRAEWFPFPDGVDPSGDGFGRQVYFTTERYRPQDYYTYNYYVAHCPHPGIMGNLFVSVVTQTGGRAIITNKSFRRRETKEYAQLEQSIEFSSIEQVTEVMKEQFGIVWSEQQIAAIQQKLFGPAPQVFPKNLLENFPPLSNTQLQDYLNRIKLKKPSSQTLESLNEILRAQVTHIPFENAGLYFQDQKPSLVPDTLFSRLVIEKRGGYCLQLNALLTMALRALGFDASPGTSRSLLWDAELRQHTLRSTLHLIVFVKLDGVLYLCDVGMNRVGLTCAIPVEVGAVADSVLGEQHRIAASDITGPGNFILQHKRGSNAPLADGVDPAGDLFGPVYYFTLERYTPEDFDIYNWFVSHHPGEWKNSIGSRVSVTGGRVEFIDNKFRRRESEELGKPFEKSFEVASIEEFVRVWKDEFDVVIGYDEAEHAKAILKLN
;
A
#
# COMPACT_ATOMS: atom_id res chain seq x y z
N MET A 1 27.22 4.30 3.52
CA MET A 1 26.86 2.86 3.62
C MET A 1 26.24 2.63 4.99
N MET A 2 24.91 2.73 5.11
CA MET A 2 24.21 2.24 6.30
C MET A 2 24.01 0.73 6.11
N SER A 3 24.74 -0.05 6.89
CA SER A 3 24.55 -1.49 7.00
C SER A 3 23.10 -1.78 7.42
N ARG A 4 22.49 -2.82 6.83
CA ARG A 4 21.26 -3.43 7.34
C ARG A 4 21.38 -3.59 8.87
N PRO A 5 20.34 -3.32 9.67
CA PRO A 5 20.31 -3.84 11.03
C PRO A 5 20.52 -5.36 10.92
N SER A 6 21.51 -5.88 11.63
CA SER A 6 21.66 -7.33 11.78
C SER A 6 20.41 -7.84 12.49
N PHE A 7 19.60 -8.61 11.79
CA PHE A 7 18.40 -9.24 12.33
C PHE A 7 18.81 -10.33 13.33
N GLY A 8 19.01 -9.94 14.59
CA GLY A 8 19.24 -10.87 15.68
C GLY A 8 17.97 -11.63 16.05
N SER A 9 17.99 -12.95 15.82
CA SER A 9 17.30 -14.07 16.50
C SER A 9 15.97 -13.90 17.25
N THR A 10 15.16 -12.87 16.97
CA THR A 10 13.82 -12.67 17.56
C THR A 10 12.75 -12.79 16.47
N GLY A 11 12.45 -14.05 16.11
CA GLY A 11 11.09 -14.50 15.72
C GLY A 11 10.29 -13.77 14.64
N PHE A 12 10.86 -12.96 13.75
CA PHE A 12 10.10 -12.39 12.64
C PHE A 12 10.04 -13.43 11.50
N ASN A 13 8.89 -14.10 11.35
CA ASN A 13 8.61 -14.92 10.17
C ASN A 13 8.01 -14.00 9.07
N PRO A 14 8.74 -13.64 8.02
CA PRO A 14 8.30 -12.72 6.97
C PRO A 14 7.15 -13.22 6.07
N LEU A 15 6.52 -14.34 6.42
CA LEU A 15 5.32 -14.90 5.79
C LEU A 15 4.03 -14.78 6.65
N HIS A 16 4.10 -14.31 7.90
CA HIS A 16 2.96 -14.34 8.83
C HIS A 16 2.51 -12.99 9.41
N GLU A 17 1.32 -13.03 9.99
CA GLU A 17 0.51 -11.92 10.52
C GLU A 17 1.22 -11.06 11.59
N PHE A 18 0.58 -9.95 11.99
CA PHE A 18 0.99 -9.19 13.17
C PHE A 18 1.09 -10.11 14.40
N PRO A 19 2.18 -10.03 15.17
CA PRO A 19 2.36 -10.88 16.34
C PRO A 19 1.42 -10.43 17.47
N ALA A 20 1.11 -11.35 18.38
CA ALA A 20 0.57 -10.97 19.68
C ALA A 20 1.64 -10.23 20.49
N LEU A 21 1.24 -9.34 21.40
CA LEU A 21 2.15 -8.86 22.45
C LEU A 21 2.65 -10.03 23.29
N SER A 22 3.91 -9.98 23.75
CA SER A 22 4.40 -10.88 24.79
C SER A 22 3.66 -10.61 26.11
N GLU A 23 3.69 -11.55 27.05
CA GLU A 23 3.05 -11.37 28.37
C GLU A 23 3.53 -10.11 29.09
N GLU A 24 4.83 -9.82 29.04
CA GLU A 24 5.42 -8.60 29.61
C GLU A 24 4.87 -7.33 28.96
N HIS A 25 4.86 -7.28 27.62
CA HIS A 25 4.35 -6.12 26.89
C HIS A 25 2.84 -5.95 27.04
N LEU A 26 2.08 -7.05 27.13
CA LEU A 26 0.65 -7.01 27.40
C LEU A 26 0.37 -6.45 28.80
N SER A 27 1.14 -6.86 29.81
CA SER A 27 1.02 -6.35 31.18
C SER A 27 1.21 -4.82 31.22
N LEU A 28 2.28 -4.31 30.59
CA LEU A 28 2.54 -2.87 30.47
C LEU A 28 1.41 -2.13 29.74
N TYR A 29 0.92 -2.71 28.64
CA TYR A 29 -0.21 -2.15 27.90
C TYR A 29 -1.48 -2.07 28.75
N LEU A 30 -1.83 -3.15 29.46
CA LEU A 30 -3.00 -3.21 30.33
C LEU A 30 -2.90 -2.23 31.49
N GLU A 31 -1.72 -2.06 32.08
CA GLU A 31 -1.47 -1.00 33.06
C GLU A 31 -1.69 0.39 32.45
N ARG A 32 -1.16 0.63 31.24
CA ARG A 32 -1.29 1.92 30.53
C ARG A 32 -2.73 2.32 30.24
N ILE A 33 -3.60 1.36 29.93
CA ILE A 33 -5.02 1.60 29.68
C ILE A 33 -5.89 1.48 30.94
N GLY A 34 -5.30 1.14 32.09
CA GLY A 34 -6.00 1.08 33.38
C GLY A 34 -6.80 -0.21 33.63
N LEU A 35 -6.40 -1.32 33.00
CA LEU A 35 -7.03 -2.64 33.14
C LEU A 35 -6.05 -3.73 33.62
N PRO A 36 -5.20 -3.50 34.65
CA PRO A 36 -4.17 -4.46 35.06
C PRO A 36 -4.74 -5.81 35.53
N ALA A 37 -5.97 -5.83 36.06
CA ALA A 37 -6.62 -7.04 36.54
C ALA A 37 -6.88 -8.08 35.44
N LEU A 38 -6.93 -7.67 34.17
CA LEU A 38 -7.16 -8.60 33.05
C LEU A 38 -6.03 -9.62 32.87
N VAL A 39 -4.79 -9.29 33.29
CA VAL A 39 -3.65 -10.24 33.27
C VAL A 39 -3.96 -11.47 34.13
N SER A 40 -4.56 -11.26 35.31
CA SER A 40 -4.80 -12.34 36.28
C SER A 40 -6.11 -13.09 36.05
N GLN A 41 -7.07 -12.48 35.35
CA GLN A 41 -8.42 -13.03 35.21
C GLN A 41 -8.56 -14.08 34.10
N GLN A 42 -7.59 -14.20 33.18
CA GLN A 42 -7.69 -15.06 31.99
C GLN A 42 -9.06 -14.92 31.29
N ALA A 43 -9.55 -13.68 31.20
CA ALA A 43 -10.88 -13.39 30.71
C ALA A 43 -11.02 -13.88 29.26
N GLN A 44 -12.07 -14.65 28.99
CA GLN A 44 -12.33 -15.15 27.65
C GLN A 44 -12.79 -14.00 26.72
N PRO A 45 -12.41 -14.03 25.43
CA PRO A 45 -12.90 -13.08 24.44
C PRO A 45 -14.42 -12.98 24.44
N SER A 46 -14.94 -11.76 24.55
CA SER A 46 -16.37 -11.44 24.48
C SER A 46 -16.56 -10.02 23.96
N LEU A 47 -17.76 -9.70 23.45
CA LEU A 47 -18.04 -8.35 22.95
C LEU A 47 -17.92 -7.30 24.06
N SER A 48 -18.34 -7.65 25.29
CA SER A 48 -18.20 -6.75 26.45
C SER A 48 -16.74 -6.43 26.72
N LEU A 49 -15.87 -7.45 26.74
CA LEU A 49 -14.43 -7.27 26.95
C LEU A 49 -13.79 -6.44 25.82
N LEU A 50 -14.15 -6.71 24.57
CA LEU A 50 -13.68 -5.96 23.41
C LEU A 50 -14.02 -4.47 23.54
N ASN A 51 -15.28 -4.14 23.86
CA ASN A 51 -15.73 -2.77 24.05
C ASN A 51 -15.04 -2.08 25.23
N THR A 52 -14.81 -2.79 26.34
CA THR A 52 -14.04 -2.27 27.48
C THR A 52 -12.61 -1.90 27.06
N ILE A 53 -11.95 -2.74 26.27
CA ILE A 53 -10.57 -2.48 25.79
C ILE A 53 -10.54 -1.31 24.82
N ILE A 54 -11.46 -1.24 23.86
CA ILE A 54 -11.55 -0.14 22.87
C ILE A 54 -11.72 1.20 23.59
N TYR A 55 -12.68 1.28 24.51
CA TYR A 55 -12.92 2.50 25.27
C TYR A 55 -11.71 2.88 26.13
N ALA A 56 -11.15 1.93 26.88
CA ALA A 56 -9.99 2.17 27.74
C ALA A 56 -8.76 2.62 26.94
N HIS A 57 -8.51 2.01 25.78
CA HIS A 57 -7.44 2.43 24.86
C HIS A 57 -7.66 3.87 24.41
N GLY A 58 -8.81 4.17 23.81
CA GLY A 58 -9.12 5.51 23.26
C GLY A 58 -9.18 6.61 24.33
N SER A 59 -9.43 6.26 25.59
CA SER A 59 -9.42 7.20 26.72
C SER A 59 -8.06 7.43 27.36
N LYS A 60 -7.08 6.55 27.11
CA LYS A 60 -5.77 6.61 27.77
C LYS A 60 -4.63 6.87 26.80
N ILE A 61 -4.69 6.36 25.58
CA ILE A 61 -3.67 6.54 24.54
C ILE A 61 -4.23 7.53 23.51
N PRO A 62 -3.74 8.77 23.46
CA PRO A 62 -4.24 9.76 22.52
C PRO A 62 -3.89 9.38 21.08
N PHE A 63 -4.79 9.72 20.16
CA PHE A 63 -4.37 9.96 18.79
C PHE A 63 -3.48 11.19 18.76
N SER A 64 -2.30 11.12 18.16
CA SER A 64 -1.40 12.25 17.94
C SER A 64 -0.49 12.03 16.73
N ASN A 65 -0.32 13.07 15.91
CA ASN A 65 0.72 13.12 14.87
C ASN A 65 1.81 14.18 15.18
N ASP A 66 1.88 14.67 16.43
CA ASP A 66 2.74 15.77 16.87
C ASP A 66 4.25 15.56 16.61
N LEU A 67 4.77 14.34 16.76
CA LEU A 67 6.19 14.04 16.46
C LEU A 67 6.49 14.13 14.96
N LEU A 68 5.57 13.63 14.12
CA LEU A 68 5.66 13.75 12.67
C LEU A 68 5.49 15.20 12.24
N TYR A 69 4.48 15.88 12.80
CA TYR A 69 4.16 17.26 12.48
C TYR A 69 5.29 18.20 12.92
N GLY A 70 5.79 18.11 14.14
CA GLY A 70 6.83 18.99 14.67
C GLY A 70 8.23 18.65 14.14
N LEU A 71 8.70 17.44 14.45
CA LEU A 71 10.10 17.06 14.28
C LEU A 71 10.38 16.19 13.05
N ASP A 72 9.36 15.89 12.24
CA ASP A 72 9.44 14.94 11.12
C ASP A 72 9.88 13.52 11.55
N ILE A 73 9.69 13.18 12.83
CA ILE A 73 9.98 11.84 13.36
C ILE A 73 8.91 10.88 12.84
N LYS A 74 9.36 9.92 12.04
CA LYS A 74 8.47 8.99 11.34
C LYS A 74 7.92 7.94 12.32
N PRO A 75 6.60 7.72 12.34
CA PRO A 75 5.98 6.72 13.18
C PRO A 75 6.41 5.30 12.79
N SER A 76 6.42 4.41 13.76
CA SER A 76 6.83 3.00 13.59
C SER A 76 5.71 2.07 14.02
N THR A 77 5.51 0.98 13.27
CA THR A 77 4.54 -0.07 13.59
C THR A 77 5.19 -1.31 14.19
N TYR A 78 6.47 -1.25 14.55
CA TYR A 78 7.17 -2.36 15.22
C TYR A 78 6.81 -2.42 16.70
N THR A 79 6.66 -3.64 17.22
CA THR A 79 6.25 -3.92 18.62
C THR A 79 7.00 -3.07 19.63
N ILE A 80 8.34 -3.08 19.58
CA ILE A 80 9.17 -2.43 20.59
C ILE A 80 9.03 -0.91 20.54
N ASP A 81 8.89 -0.33 19.34
CA ASP A 81 8.71 1.10 19.16
C ASP A 81 7.34 1.54 19.67
N LEU A 82 6.29 0.76 19.37
CA LEU A 82 4.93 1.01 19.85
C LEU A 82 4.86 0.97 21.38
N ILE A 83 5.45 -0.04 22.02
CA ILE A 83 5.50 -0.14 23.48
C ILE A 83 6.32 1.01 24.08
N THR A 84 7.51 1.27 23.54
CA THR A 84 8.38 2.34 24.05
C THR A 84 7.70 3.70 23.96
N LYS A 85 7.07 4.02 22.82
CA LYS A 85 6.45 5.32 22.57
C LYS A 85 5.10 5.47 23.28
N LEU A 86 4.15 4.59 22.99
CA LEU A 86 2.74 4.77 23.39
C LEU A 86 2.48 4.33 24.83
N VAL A 87 3.19 3.30 25.28
CA VAL A 87 2.96 2.66 26.58
C VAL A 87 3.90 3.24 27.63
N ILE A 88 5.22 3.06 27.47
CA ILE A 88 6.21 3.49 28.45
C ILE A 88 6.37 5.01 28.42
N GLY A 89 6.59 5.58 27.23
CA GLY A 89 6.75 7.02 27.02
C GLY A 89 5.46 7.82 27.14
N LYS A 90 4.30 7.14 27.24
CA LYS A 90 2.96 7.72 27.35
C LYS A 90 2.63 8.76 26.26
N GLN A 91 3.28 8.66 25.10
CA GLN A 91 3.01 9.53 23.96
C GLN A 91 1.75 9.09 23.21
N GLY A 92 1.21 9.96 22.36
CA GLY A 92 0.18 9.60 21.40
C GLY A 92 0.75 8.99 20.13
N GLY A 93 -0.09 8.30 19.37
CA GLY A 93 0.25 7.74 18.05
C GLY A 93 -0.81 8.09 17.04
N TYR A 94 -0.55 7.95 15.74
CA TYR A 94 -1.61 8.11 14.73
C TYR A 94 -2.32 6.79 14.41
N CYS A 95 -3.09 6.71 13.33
CA CYS A 95 -3.96 5.57 13.06
C CYS A 95 -3.20 4.23 12.94
N LEU A 96 -2.09 4.19 12.18
CA LEU A 96 -1.30 2.96 12.02
C LEU A 96 -0.62 2.51 13.32
N GLU A 97 -0.33 3.42 14.25
CA GLU A 97 0.28 3.04 15.53
C GLU A 97 -0.77 2.53 16.54
N ASN A 98 -1.89 3.25 16.73
CA ASN A 98 -2.92 2.86 17.70
C ASN A 98 -3.60 1.54 17.30
N ASN A 99 -4.03 1.41 16.05
CA ASN A 99 -4.76 0.22 15.60
C ASN A 99 -3.82 -1.00 15.51
N THR A 100 -2.52 -0.81 15.24
CA THR A 100 -1.54 -1.92 15.32
C THR A 100 -1.34 -2.35 16.78
N LEU A 101 -1.14 -1.41 17.72
CA LEU A 101 -1.01 -1.75 19.14
C LEU A 101 -2.27 -2.45 19.68
N LEU A 102 -3.47 -1.96 19.32
CA LEU A 102 -4.74 -2.59 19.68
C LEU A 102 -4.82 -4.02 19.12
N LEU A 103 -4.53 -4.22 17.83
CA LEU A 103 -4.54 -5.54 17.20
C LEU A 103 -3.64 -6.53 17.95
N MET A 104 -2.40 -6.13 18.24
CA MET A 104 -1.43 -6.99 18.92
C MET A 104 -1.86 -7.34 20.36
N ALA A 105 -2.47 -6.38 21.07
CA ALA A 105 -3.02 -6.61 22.40
C ALA A 105 -4.25 -7.53 22.37
N LEU A 106 -5.16 -7.35 21.41
CA LEU A 106 -6.33 -8.21 21.23
C LEU A 106 -5.90 -9.66 20.92
N LYS A 107 -4.90 -9.85 20.06
CA LYS A 107 -4.35 -11.18 19.79
C LYS A 107 -3.74 -11.83 21.04
N ALA A 108 -3.04 -11.05 21.87
CA ALA A 108 -2.47 -11.55 23.12
C ALA A 108 -3.55 -11.92 24.15
N LEU A 109 -4.72 -11.27 24.09
CA LEU A 109 -5.90 -11.58 24.91
C LEU A 109 -6.76 -12.71 24.31
N GLY A 110 -6.31 -13.37 23.24
CA GLY A 110 -7.00 -14.52 22.64
C GLY A 110 -8.10 -14.18 21.64
N PHE A 111 -8.31 -12.90 21.30
CA PHE A 111 -9.25 -12.53 20.24
C PHE A 111 -8.73 -13.00 18.87
N LYS A 112 -9.65 -13.49 18.04
CA LYS A 112 -9.39 -13.73 16.61
C LYS A 112 -9.47 -12.38 15.88
N ALA A 113 -8.35 -11.67 15.83
CA ALA A 113 -8.25 -10.34 15.24
C ALA A 113 -7.24 -10.28 14.11
N TYR A 114 -7.53 -9.48 13.07
CA TYR A 114 -6.65 -9.26 11.94
C TYR A 114 -6.70 -7.81 11.44
N ALA A 115 -5.62 -7.44 10.73
CA ALA A 115 -5.41 -6.11 10.17
C ALA A 115 -6.23 -5.89 8.90
N GLY A 116 -6.97 -4.79 8.84
CA GLY A 116 -7.63 -4.27 7.64
C GLY A 116 -7.10 -2.90 7.24
N MET A 117 -7.26 -2.56 5.96
CA MET A 117 -6.97 -1.22 5.43
C MET A 117 -8.25 -0.57 4.89
N ALA A 118 -8.32 0.74 5.02
CA ALA A 118 -9.48 1.54 4.70
C ALA A 118 -9.12 2.78 3.88
N LYS A 119 -10.04 3.19 3.00
CA LYS A 119 -10.04 4.47 2.31
C LYS A 119 -10.77 5.49 3.17
N VAL A 120 -10.23 6.69 3.30
CA VAL A 120 -10.88 7.80 3.99
C VAL A 120 -11.73 8.59 3.01
N ALA A 121 -12.98 8.86 3.38
CA ALA A 121 -13.82 9.80 2.64
C ALA A 121 -13.42 11.23 3.02
N LEU A 122 -13.02 12.01 2.04
CA LEU A 122 -12.74 13.43 2.19
C LEU A 122 -13.75 14.25 1.39
N TRP A 123 -13.95 15.50 1.80
CA TRP A 123 -14.84 16.42 1.13
C TRP A 123 -14.14 17.73 0.81
N SER A 124 -14.42 18.29 -0.37
CA SER A 124 -14.08 19.67 -0.72
C SER A 124 -15.17 20.31 -1.57
N GLN A 125 -15.27 21.64 -1.53
CA GLN A 125 -16.25 22.37 -2.37
C GLN A 125 -16.09 22.09 -3.87
N GLU A 126 -14.85 21.90 -4.33
CA GLU A 126 -14.53 21.67 -5.74
C GLU A 126 -14.89 20.26 -6.21
N LEU A 127 -14.62 19.24 -5.40
CA LEU A 127 -14.70 17.82 -5.80
C LEU A 127 -15.91 17.09 -5.22
N GLY A 128 -16.62 17.72 -4.30
CA GLY A 128 -17.52 17.00 -3.40
C GLY A 128 -16.76 15.94 -2.61
N HIS A 129 -17.39 14.77 -2.46
CA HIS A 129 -16.79 13.61 -1.79
C HIS A 129 -15.84 12.86 -2.72
N TYR A 130 -14.63 12.62 -2.23
CA TYR A 130 -13.63 11.79 -2.90
C TYR A 130 -12.96 10.83 -1.91
N TRP A 131 -12.39 9.75 -2.43
CA TRP A 131 -11.74 8.72 -1.64
C TRP A 131 -10.22 8.89 -1.70
N THR A 132 -9.56 8.69 -0.57
CA THR A 132 -8.11 8.46 -0.57
C THR A 132 -7.78 7.06 -1.10
N GLY A 133 -6.49 6.79 -1.29
CA GLY A 133 -5.99 5.42 -1.28
C GLY A 133 -6.20 4.77 0.10
N ARG A 134 -5.79 3.52 0.26
CA ARG A 134 -5.78 2.82 1.55
C ARG A 134 -4.79 3.45 2.53
N THR A 135 -5.16 4.54 3.20
CA THR A 135 -4.30 5.33 4.10
C THR A 135 -4.74 5.29 5.56
N HIS A 136 -5.80 4.55 5.88
CA HIS A 136 -6.28 4.32 7.23
C HIS A 136 -6.32 2.82 7.51
N THR A 137 -6.22 2.42 8.77
CA THR A 137 -6.29 1.03 9.19
C THR A 137 -7.50 0.80 10.08
N VAL A 138 -8.10 -0.39 9.99
CA VAL A 138 -9.11 -0.87 10.92
C VAL A 138 -8.69 -2.23 11.47
N VAL A 139 -9.21 -2.61 12.64
CA VAL A 139 -9.02 -3.95 13.21
C VAL A 139 -10.31 -4.72 13.05
N LEU A 140 -10.25 -5.90 12.44
CA LEU A 140 -11.39 -6.79 12.27
C LEU A 140 -11.29 -7.91 13.30
N VAL A 141 -12.39 -8.21 13.99
CA VAL A 141 -12.41 -9.11 15.16
C VAL A 141 -13.60 -10.05 15.08
N ASP A 142 -13.35 -11.35 15.23
CA ASP A 142 -14.39 -12.37 15.33
C ASP A 142 -14.66 -12.69 16.81
N VAL A 143 -15.91 -12.58 17.23
CA VAL A 143 -16.38 -12.88 18.60
C VAL A 143 -17.76 -13.50 18.52
N ASP A 144 -17.98 -14.63 19.20
CA ASP A 144 -19.28 -15.31 19.29
C ASP A 144 -19.96 -15.52 17.92
N ASP A 145 -19.21 -16.03 16.93
CA ASP A 145 -19.62 -16.26 15.53
C ASP A 145 -20.08 -15.00 14.75
N LYS A 146 -19.76 -13.82 15.29
CA LYS A 146 -20.01 -12.52 14.65
C LYS A 146 -18.71 -11.81 14.31
N HIS A 147 -18.78 -10.96 13.29
CA HIS A 147 -17.65 -10.18 12.80
C HIS A 147 -17.83 -8.72 13.20
N TYR A 148 -16.77 -8.10 13.70
CA TYR A 148 -16.78 -6.71 14.16
C TYR A 148 -15.64 -5.91 13.54
N VAL A 149 -15.84 -4.60 13.42
CA VAL A 149 -14.76 -3.63 13.23
C VAL A 149 -14.50 -2.86 14.51
N ALA A 150 -13.23 -2.71 14.86
CA ALA A 150 -12.72 -1.89 15.94
C ALA A 150 -11.74 -0.85 15.38
N ASP A 151 -11.92 0.42 15.76
CA ASP A 151 -11.10 1.52 15.28
C ASP A 151 -10.91 2.60 16.35
N VAL A 152 -9.75 2.53 17.02
CA VAL A 152 -9.30 3.52 18.02
C VAL A 152 -8.42 4.61 17.39
N GLY A 153 -8.13 4.49 16.09
CA GLY A 153 -7.15 5.29 15.37
C GLY A 153 -7.72 6.43 14.54
N PHE A 154 -9.04 6.64 14.49
CA PHE A 154 -9.65 7.70 13.67
C PHE A 154 -9.83 9.02 14.42
N ALA A 155 -8.75 9.65 14.89
CA ALA A 155 -8.69 10.99 15.51
C ALA A 155 -10.04 11.60 15.96
N ARG A 156 -10.60 12.51 15.14
CA ARG A 156 -11.79 13.32 15.43
C ARG A 156 -13.12 12.56 15.45
N GLY A 157 -13.13 11.30 15.04
CA GLY A 157 -14.32 10.49 14.84
C GLY A 157 -14.14 9.04 15.26
N GLY A 158 -13.19 8.71 16.14
CA GLY A 158 -12.92 7.35 16.58
C GLY A 158 -14.15 6.71 17.24
N VAL A 159 -14.44 5.46 16.90
CA VAL A 159 -15.61 4.74 17.41
C VAL A 159 -15.29 4.22 18.81
N PRO A 160 -16.12 4.50 19.83
CA PRO A 160 -15.81 4.11 21.21
C PRO A 160 -16.11 2.64 21.53
N SER A 161 -16.53 1.86 20.54
CA SER A 161 -16.92 0.45 20.67
C SER A 161 -16.76 -0.27 19.33
N ALA A 162 -16.82 -1.59 19.37
CA ALA A 162 -16.84 -2.42 18.17
C ALA A 162 -18.21 -2.33 17.49
N ILE A 163 -18.24 -2.27 16.15
CA ILE A 163 -19.46 -2.30 15.37
C ILE A 163 -19.54 -3.63 14.63
N GLU A 164 -20.66 -4.33 14.77
CA GLU A 164 -20.92 -5.58 14.04
C GLU A 164 -20.97 -5.29 12.53
N LEU A 165 -20.31 -6.12 11.73
CA LEU A 165 -20.35 -6.09 10.27
C LEU A 165 -21.72 -6.58 9.78
N LEU A 166 -22.74 -5.77 10.03
CA LEU A 166 -24.14 -5.98 9.67
C LEU A 166 -24.68 -4.68 9.07
N ASP A 167 -25.39 -4.79 7.94
CA ASP A 167 -25.93 -3.61 7.26
C ASP A 167 -26.94 -2.88 8.15
N GLY A 168 -26.75 -1.57 8.34
CA GLY A 168 -27.55 -0.75 9.23
C GLY A 168 -27.17 -0.84 10.71
N ALA A 169 -26.12 -1.59 11.10
CA ALA A 169 -25.66 -1.62 12.48
C ALA A 169 -25.26 -0.22 12.95
N GLU A 170 -25.83 0.22 14.07
CA GLU A 170 -25.56 1.52 14.67
C GLU A 170 -24.97 1.40 16.07
N VAL A 171 -24.01 2.28 16.37
CA VAL A 171 -23.54 2.51 17.74
C VAL A 171 -23.54 3.99 18.05
N ASN A 172 -23.76 4.32 19.32
CA ASN A 172 -23.63 5.69 19.80
C ASN A 172 -22.16 6.04 20.01
N GLY A 173 -21.79 7.24 19.60
CA GLY A 173 -20.56 7.90 20.00
C GLY A 173 -20.60 8.33 21.45
N VAL A 174 -19.46 8.81 21.91
CA VAL A 174 -19.25 9.27 23.27
C VAL A 174 -19.96 10.62 23.50
N ALA A 175 -19.82 11.59 22.59
CA ALA A 175 -20.36 12.94 22.75
C ALA A 175 -21.65 13.17 21.93
N GLY A 176 -22.52 12.16 21.84
CA GLY A 176 -23.80 12.24 21.13
C GLY A 176 -23.69 12.08 19.61
N GLU A 177 -22.52 11.69 19.09
CA GLU A 177 -22.39 11.23 17.72
C GLU A 177 -23.09 9.88 17.53
N ARG A 178 -23.33 9.50 16.28
CA ARG A 178 -23.76 8.14 15.92
C ARG A 178 -22.92 7.62 14.77
N TYR A 179 -22.68 6.32 14.79
CA TYR A 179 -21.94 5.63 13.74
C TYR A 179 -22.83 4.55 13.16
N ARG A 180 -22.81 4.40 11.85
CA ARG A 180 -23.59 3.39 11.13
C ARG A 180 -22.68 2.66 10.16
N LEU A 181 -22.76 1.33 10.14
CA LEU A 181 -22.21 0.55 9.03
C LEU A 181 -23.26 0.34 7.96
N SER A 182 -22.85 0.54 6.70
CA SER A 182 -23.66 0.20 5.54
C SER A 182 -22.83 -0.55 4.53
N GLN A 183 -23.45 -1.49 3.81
CA GLN A 183 -22.78 -2.13 2.68
C GLN A 183 -22.62 -1.14 1.53
N LEU A 184 -21.45 -1.14 0.91
CA LEU A 184 -21.16 -0.34 -0.27
C LEU A 184 -20.34 -1.17 -1.25
N THR A 185 -20.67 -1.08 -2.54
CA THR A 185 -19.76 -1.56 -3.59
C THR A 185 -18.94 -0.38 -4.12
N LEU A 186 -17.63 -0.40 -3.90
CA LEU A 186 -16.70 0.61 -4.41
C LEU A 186 -15.68 -0.05 -5.33
N ALA A 187 -15.59 0.47 -6.56
CA ALA A 187 -14.71 -0.05 -7.60
C ALA A 187 -14.89 -1.56 -7.88
N GLY A 188 -16.10 -2.10 -7.67
CA GLY A 188 -16.41 -3.52 -7.84
C GLY A 188 -16.11 -4.41 -6.64
N ASN A 189 -15.54 -3.87 -5.56
CA ASN A 189 -15.42 -4.58 -4.29
C ASN A 189 -16.68 -4.34 -3.45
N SER A 190 -17.29 -5.40 -2.93
CA SER A 190 -18.25 -5.27 -1.83
C SER A 190 -17.50 -5.07 -0.53
N GLY A 191 -17.89 -4.05 0.23
CA GLY A 191 -17.27 -3.73 1.50
C GLY A 191 -18.22 -2.96 2.41
N TRP A 192 -17.63 -2.35 3.42
CA TRP A 192 -18.31 -1.67 4.51
C TRP A 192 -17.97 -0.19 4.50
N LEU A 193 -19.02 0.64 4.44
CA LEU A 193 -18.95 2.07 4.63
C LEU A 193 -19.29 2.38 6.09
N LEU A 194 -18.31 2.90 6.82
CA LEU A 194 -18.57 3.55 8.09
C LEU A 194 -19.06 4.97 7.82
N LEU A 195 -20.28 5.21 8.26
CA LEU A 195 -20.93 6.50 8.30
C LEU A 195 -20.83 7.06 9.71
N HIS A 196 -20.66 8.38 9.80
CA HIS A 196 -20.60 9.11 11.05
C HIS A 196 -21.58 10.27 10.98
N LYS A 197 -22.47 10.36 11.96
CA LYS A 197 -23.37 11.48 12.20
C LYS A 197 -22.87 12.24 13.42
N ARG A 198 -22.57 13.52 13.25
CA ARG A 198 -22.22 14.40 14.37
C ARG A 198 -23.45 14.64 15.25
N ALA A 199 -23.21 14.99 16.51
CA ALA A 199 -24.27 15.43 17.41
C ALA A 199 -25.09 16.59 16.82
N GLU A 200 -26.39 16.64 17.13
CA GLU A 200 -27.37 17.55 16.49
C GLU A 200 -27.00 19.03 16.56
N TRP A 201 -26.34 19.45 17.65
CA TRP A 201 -25.92 20.82 17.87
C TRP A 201 -24.62 21.21 17.13
N PHE A 202 -23.96 20.25 16.46
CA PHE A 202 -22.81 20.50 15.60
C PHE A 202 -22.89 19.67 14.32
N PRO A 203 -23.87 19.98 13.45
CA PRO A 203 -24.07 19.23 12.23
C PRO A 203 -22.86 19.34 11.30
N PHE A 204 -22.81 18.47 10.28
CA PHE A 204 -21.89 18.71 9.19
C PHE A 204 -22.25 20.01 8.47
N PRO A 205 -21.26 20.71 7.88
CA PRO A 205 -21.55 21.79 6.94
C PRO A 205 -22.44 21.30 5.80
N ASP A 206 -23.23 22.20 5.23
CA ASP A 206 -24.09 21.91 4.10
C ASP A 206 -23.30 21.28 2.94
N GLY A 207 -23.88 20.26 2.29
CA GLY A 207 -23.27 19.53 1.17
C GLY A 207 -22.27 18.43 1.54
N VAL A 208 -21.98 18.23 2.83
CA VAL A 208 -21.13 17.13 3.32
C VAL A 208 -21.93 15.87 3.67
N ASP A 209 -23.25 15.98 3.86
CA ASP A 209 -24.18 14.89 4.12
C ASP A 209 -24.86 14.42 2.82
N PRO A 210 -24.42 13.31 2.21
CA PRO A 210 -25.01 12.81 0.98
C PRO A 210 -26.28 11.96 1.20
N SER A 211 -26.57 11.52 2.43
CA SER A 211 -27.75 10.69 2.73
C SER A 211 -28.97 11.51 3.13
N GLY A 212 -28.78 12.76 3.56
CA GLY A 212 -29.87 13.67 3.96
C GLY A 212 -30.49 13.31 5.32
N ASP A 213 -30.00 12.26 5.97
CA ASP A 213 -30.41 11.82 7.31
C ASP A 213 -29.39 12.21 8.41
N GLY A 214 -28.38 13.01 8.07
CA GLY A 214 -27.35 13.55 8.96
C GLY A 214 -26.03 12.78 8.96
N PHE A 215 -25.90 11.69 8.19
CA PHE A 215 -24.71 10.84 8.18
C PHE A 215 -23.72 11.21 7.08
N GLY A 216 -22.51 11.61 7.48
CA GLY A 216 -21.38 11.79 6.58
C GLY A 216 -20.61 10.48 6.35
N ARG A 217 -19.98 10.35 5.17
CA ARG A 217 -19.04 9.24 4.89
C ARG A 217 -17.76 9.42 5.70
N GLN A 218 -17.27 8.34 6.31
CA GLN A 218 -16.04 8.37 7.11
C GLN A 218 -14.95 7.50 6.48
N VAL A 219 -15.14 6.18 6.46
CA VAL A 219 -14.18 5.24 5.87
C VAL A 219 -14.88 4.13 5.12
N TYR A 220 -14.23 3.64 4.07
CA TYR A 220 -14.64 2.45 3.34
C TYR A 220 -13.55 1.38 3.47
N PHE A 221 -13.92 0.15 3.81
CA PHE A 221 -12.98 -0.98 3.92
C PHE A 221 -13.62 -2.28 3.46
N THR A 222 -12.77 -3.25 3.12
CA THR A 222 -13.16 -4.64 2.85
C THR A 222 -12.70 -5.54 3.99
N THR A 223 -13.03 -6.83 3.93
CA THR A 223 -12.57 -7.82 4.91
C THR A 223 -11.23 -8.46 4.53
N GLU A 224 -10.52 -7.93 3.53
CA GLU A 224 -9.20 -8.40 3.12
C GLU A 224 -8.19 -8.28 4.28
N ARG A 225 -7.35 -9.30 4.46
CA ARG A 225 -6.35 -9.32 5.53
C ARG A 225 -5.05 -8.71 5.05
N TYR A 226 -4.50 -7.79 5.83
CA TYR A 226 -3.21 -7.16 5.54
C TYR A 226 -2.10 -7.73 6.42
N ARG A 227 -0.85 -7.58 5.96
CA ARG A 227 0.36 -8.09 6.62
C ARG A 227 1.24 -6.95 7.13
N PRO A 228 2.15 -7.19 8.10
CA PRO A 228 3.07 -6.16 8.58
C PRO A 228 3.83 -5.44 7.46
N GLN A 229 4.22 -6.16 6.41
CA GLN A 229 4.91 -5.62 5.24
C GLN A 229 4.02 -4.68 4.43
N ASP A 230 2.71 -4.95 4.35
CA ASP A 230 1.76 -4.02 3.71
C ASP A 230 1.71 -2.71 4.50
N TYR A 231 1.57 -2.80 5.83
CA TYR A 231 1.54 -1.62 6.70
C TYR A 231 2.83 -0.81 6.62
N TYR A 232 3.98 -1.46 6.43
CA TYR A 232 5.23 -0.73 6.21
C TYR A 232 5.15 0.22 5.02
N THR A 233 4.58 -0.23 3.89
CA THR A 233 4.37 0.61 2.71
C THR A 233 3.39 1.75 2.97
N TYR A 234 2.22 1.45 3.55
CA TYR A 234 1.22 2.47 3.84
C TYR A 234 1.72 3.49 4.86
N ASN A 235 2.39 3.04 5.94
CA ASN A 235 3.03 3.87 6.96
C ASN A 235 4.07 4.79 6.32
N TYR A 236 4.93 4.26 5.45
CA TYR A 236 5.95 5.04 4.75
C TYR A 236 5.31 6.12 3.88
N TYR A 237 4.30 5.79 3.08
CA TYR A 237 3.57 6.75 2.26
C TYR A 237 2.93 7.86 3.12
N VAL A 238 2.15 7.49 4.14
CA VAL A 238 1.43 8.46 4.99
C VAL A 238 2.40 9.38 5.73
N ALA A 239 3.59 8.90 6.10
CA ALA A 239 4.58 9.66 6.87
C ALA A 239 5.57 10.47 6.02
N HIS A 240 5.67 10.25 4.71
CA HIS A 240 6.69 10.88 3.87
C HIS A 240 6.14 11.56 2.60
N CYS A 241 5.00 11.11 2.09
CA CYS A 241 4.40 11.75 0.92
C CYS A 241 3.91 13.15 1.32
N PRO A 242 4.34 14.23 0.64
CA PRO A 242 3.96 15.60 0.97
C PRO A 242 2.51 15.90 0.57
N HIS A 243 1.56 15.19 1.18
CA HIS A 243 0.12 15.41 1.00
C HIS A 243 -0.38 16.32 2.14
N PRO A 244 -1.24 17.32 1.85
CA PRO A 244 -1.78 18.25 2.86
C PRO A 244 -2.68 17.62 3.94
N GLY A 245 -2.75 16.28 4.03
CA GLY A 245 -3.54 15.55 5.01
C GLY A 245 -2.89 15.57 6.39
N ILE A 246 -2.50 14.39 6.88
CA ILE A 246 -1.96 14.24 8.23
C ILE A 246 -0.61 14.94 8.43
N MET A 247 0.17 15.21 7.38
CA MET A 247 1.46 15.91 7.52
C MET A 247 1.31 17.44 7.57
N GLY A 248 0.27 17.97 6.93
CA GLY A 248 0.05 19.43 6.82
C GLY A 248 -0.62 20.05 8.04
N ASN A 249 -1.17 19.24 8.94
CA ASN A 249 -1.99 19.71 10.06
C ASN A 249 -1.62 18.98 11.35
N LEU A 250 -1.63 19.69 12.48
CA LEU A 250 -1.54 19.06 13.79
C LEU A 250 -2.90 18.48 14.17
N PHE A 251 -2.96 17.21 14.53
CA PHE A 251 -4.13 16.51 15.01
C PHE A 251 -3.79 15.77 16.30
N VAL A 252 -4.51 16.10 17.37
CA VAL A 252 -4.43 15.37 18.64
C VAL A 252 -5.84 15.14 19.15
N SER A 253 -6.16 13.95 19.62
CA SER A 253 -7.48 13.70 20.21
C SER A 253 -7.48 12.55 21.21
N VAL A 254 -8.37 12.62 22.19
CA VAL A 254 -8.58 11.56 23.18
C VAL A 254 -10.06 11.51 23.57
N VAL A 255 -10.54 10.31 23.91
CA VAL A 255 -11.86 10.14 24.55
C VAL A 255 -11.73 10.57 26.00
N THR A 256 -12.59 11.47 26.47
CA THR A 256 -12.50 11.95 27.87
C THR A 256 -13.03 10.87 28.83
N GLN A 257 -12.65 10.94 30.10
CA GLN A 257 -13.09 9.96 31.10
C GLN A 257 -14.61 9.95 31.33
N THR A 258 -15.24 11.09 31.09
CA THR A 258 -16.69 11.35 31.19
C THR A 258 -17.45 10.91 29.93
N GLY A 259 -16.79 10.22 29.00
CA GLY A 259 -17.40 9.77 27.76
C GLY A 259 -17.63 10.91 26.78
N GLY A 260 -16.71 11.87 26.70
CA GLY A 260 -16.68 12.93 25.71
C GLY A 260 -15.47 12.83 24.78
N ARG A 261 -15.09 13.93 24.13
CA ARG A 261 -13.90 14.00 23.26
C ARG A 261 -13.19 15.34 23.38
N ALA A 262 -11.87 15.30 23.53
CA ALA A 262 -10.98 16.46 23.45
C ALA A 262 -10.17 16.37 22.15
N ILE A 263 -10.05 17.47 21.41
CA ILE A 263 -9.45 17.52 20.08
C ILE A 263 -8.64 18.81 19.92
N ILE A 264 -7.40 18.70 19.45
CA ILE A 264 -6.66 19.79 18.81
C ILE A 264 -6.70 19.60 17.30
N THR A 265 -6.93 20.68 16.58
CA THR A 265 -6.51 20.80 15.20
C THR A 265 -5.87 22.15 14.94
N ASN A 266 -4.61 22.09 14.53
CA ASN A 266 -3.79 23.27 14.31
C ASN A 266 -3.90 24.20 15.52
N LYS A 267 -4.50 25.37 15.33
CA LYS A 267 -4.66 26.40 16.37
C LYS A 267 -5.98 26.32 17.13
N SER A 268 -6.80 25.30 16.94
CA SER A 268 -8.10 25.18 17.61
C SER A 268 -8.12 23.97 18.54
N PHE A 269 -8.50 24.18 19.80
CA PHE A 269 -8.83 23.12 20.75
C PHE A 269 -10.33 23.12 21.03
N ARG A 270 -10.92 21.92 21.06
CA ARG A 270 -12.29 21.73 21.50
C ARG A 270 -12.40 20.51 22.41
N ARG A 271 -13.03 20.70 23.57
CA ARG A 271 -13.48 19.65 24.46
C ARG A 271 -15.00 19.60 24.46
N ARG A 272 -15.53 18.41 24.28
CA ARG A 272 -16.96 18.12 24.21
C ARG A 272 -17.28 16.98 25.15
N GLU A 273 -18.47 17.00 25.72
CA GLU A 273 -18.85 16.06 26.75
C GLU A 273 -20.28 15.58 26.56
N THR A 274 -20.67 14.55 27.31
CA THR A 274 -22.06 14.12 27.34
C THR A 274 -22.93 15.22 27.94
N LYS A 275 -24.26 15.11 27.75
CA LYS A 275 -25.23 16.06 28.31
C LYS A 275 -25.09 16.25 29.83
N GLU A 276 -24.69 15.21 30.55
CA GLU A 276 -24.47 15.25 32.00
C GLU A 276 -23.25 16.10 32.40
N TYR A 277 -22.26 16.18 31.50
CA TYR A 277 -20.99 16.86 31.74
C TYR A 277 -20.78 18.09 30.86
N ALA A 278 -21.86 18.66 30.31
CA ALA A 278 -21.82 19.80 29.39
C ALA A 278 -21.10 21.05 29.96
N GLN A 279 -21.07 21.19 31.28
CA GLN A 279 -20.32 22.25 31.98
C GLN A 279 -18.79 22.17 31.80
N LEU A 280 -18.27 21.01 31.38
CA LEU A 280 -16.84 20.79 31.12
C LEU A 280 -16.45 21.04 29.66
N GLU A 281 -17.39 21.44 28.81
CA GLU A 281 -17.10 21.79 27.42
C GLU A 281 -16.21 23.04 27.32
N GLN A 282 -15.28 23.02 26.36
CA GLN A 282 -14.32 24.11 26.14
C GLN A 282 -14.06 24.30 24.64
N SER A 283 -13.85 25.54 24.23
CA SER A 283 -13.37 25.88 22.90
C SER A 283 -12.33 26.99 23.03
N ILE A 284 -11.12 26.74 22.52
CA ILE A 284 -9.99 27.66 22.60
C ILE A 284 -9.41 27.82 21.20
N GLU A 285 -9.22 29.06 20.77
CA GLU A 285 -8.37 29.37 19.62
C GLU A 285 -7.02 29.87 20.14
N PHE A 286 -5.97 29.12 19.84
CA PHE A 286 -4.62 29.35 20.31
C PHE A 286 -3.99 30.56 19.63
N SER A 287 -3.56 31.52 20.45
CA SER A 287 -2.76 32.68 20.03
C SER A 287 -1.26 32.49 20.23
N SER A 288 -0.85 31.48 21.01
CA SER A 288 0.57 31.22 21.29
C SER A 288 0.86 29.74 21.52
N ILE A 289 2.15 29.36 21.47
CA ILE A 289 2.58 27.97 21.66
C ILE A 289 2.46 27.52 23.12
N GLU A 290 2.53 28.45 24.07
CA GLU A 290 2.40 28.17 25.50
C GLU A 290 1.01 27.60 25.80
N GLN A 291 -0.05 28.19 25.22
CA GLN A 291 -1.42 27.68 25.35
C GLN A 291 -1.57 26.27 24.75
N VAL A 292 -0.96 26.03 23.59
CA VAL A 292 -0.97 24.69 22.97
C VAL A 292 -0.29 23.69 23.91
N THR A 293 0.88 24.04 24.44
CA THR A 293 1.68 23.16 25.31
C THR A 293 0.98 22.86 26.63
N GLU A 294 0.31 23.86 27.22
CA GLU A 294 -0.51 23.70 28.42
C GLU A 294 -1.66 22.72 28.16
N VAL A 295 -2.42 22.92 27.08
CA VAL A 295 -3.51 22.01 26.71
C VAL A 295 -2.99 20.59 26.38
N MET A 296 -1.86 20.46 25.68
CA MET A 296 -1.22 19.16 25.42
C MET A 296 -0.93 18.39 26.71
N LYS A 297 -0.39 19.09 27.71
CA LYS A 297 -0.07 18.50 29.01
C LYS A 297 -1.33 18.14 29.80
N GLU A 298 -2.27 19.07 29.93
CA GLU A 298 -3.44 18.90 30.81
C GLU A 298 -4.49 17.95 30.24
N GLN A 299 -4.75 18.04 28.94
CA GLN A 299 -5.85 17.30 28.30
C GLN A 299 -5.39 15.96 27.72
N PHE A 300 -4.14 15.86 27.29
CA PHE A 300 -3.61 14.68 26.60
C PHE A 300 -2.47 14.00 27.34
N GLY A 301 -1.93 14.60 28.42
CA GLY A 301 -0.83 14.03 29.19
C GLY A 301 0.51 14.02 28.45
N ILE A 302 0.64 14.81 27.38
CA ILE A 302 1.83 14.85 26.51
C ILE A 302 2.64 16.09 26.85
N VAL A 303 3.92 15.89 27.15
CA VAL A 303 4.88 16.96 27.40
C VAL A 303 5.92 16.95 26.28
N TRP A 304 6.04 18.08 25.59
CA TRP A 304 6.98 18.27 24.50
C TRP A 304 8.35 18.71 24.99
N SER A 305 9.40 18.30 24.27
CA SER A 305 10.74 18.86 24.45
C SER A 305 10.81 20.29 23.90
N GLU A 306 11.82 21.06 24.35
CA GLU A 306 12.05 22.42 23.83
C GLU A 306 12.20 22.44 22.30
N GLN A 307 12.90 21.44 21.74
CA GLN A 307 13.06 21.29 20.31
C GLN A 307 11.72 21.08 19.59
N GLN A 308 10.84 20.26 20.16
CA GLN A 308 9.51 19.99 19.59
C GLN A 308 8.62 21.22 19.67
N ILE A 309 8.63 21.94 20.79
CA ILE A 309 7.90 23.22 20.96
C ILE A 309 8.32 24.22 19.88
N ALA A 310 9.63 24.42 19.69
CA ALA A 310 10.16 25.34 18.68
C ALA A 310 9.72 24.97 17.25
N ALA A 311 9.77 23.68 16.90
CA ALA A 311 9.40 23.21 15.57
C ALA A 311 7.88 23.32 15.31
N ILE A 312 7.05 23.00 16.30
CA ILE A 312 5.59 23.14 16.21
C ILE A 312 5.19 24.62 16.15
N GLN A 313 5.84 25.48 16.94
CA GLN A 313 5.62 26.93 16.90
C GLN A 313 5.88 27.48 15.50
N GLN A 314 7.00 27.09 14.89
CA GLN A 314 7.36 27.51 13.53
C GLN A 314 6.29 27.10 12.50
N LYS A 315 5.72 25.89 12.62
CA LYS A 315 4.71 25.41 11.66
C LYS A 315 3.31 25.98 11.90
N LEU A 316 2.89 26.17 13.15
CA LEU A 316 1.55 26.68 13.48
C LEU A 316 1.42 28.19 13.31
N PHE A 317 2.48 28.93 13.65
CA PHE A 317 2.48 30.40 13.71
C PHE A 317 3.42 31.05 12.70
N GLY A 318 4.19 30.27 11.93
CA GLY A 318 4.98 30.75 10.80
C GLY A 318 4.18 30.86 9.50
N PRO A 319 4.85 31.27 8.40
CA PRO A 319 4.22 31.39 7.09
C PRO A 319 3.68 30.03 6.59
N ALA A 320 2.49 30.05 6.00
CA ALA A 320 1.84 28.84 5.51
C ALA A 320 2.69 28.16 4.41
N PRO A 321 2.91 26.83 4.48
CA PRO A 321 3.59 26.10 3.42
C PRO A 321 2.77 26.11 2.11
N GLN A 322 3.46 25.97 0.98
CA GLN A 322 2.83 25.86 -0.34
C GLN A 322 1.94 24.61 -0.43
N VAL A 323 0.77 24.80 -1.03
CA VAL A 323 -0.21 23.75 -1.30
C VAL A 323 0.23 22.98 -2.54
N PHE A 324 0.40 21.67 -2.42
CA PHE A 324 0.66 20.81 -3.57
C PHE A 324 -0.64 20.55 -4.35
N PRO A 325 -0.57 20.51 -5.69
CA PRO A 325 -1.74 20.26 -6.52
C PRO A 325 -2.30 18.85 -6.26
N LYS A 326 -3.63 18.75 -6.28
CA LYS A 326 -4.36 17.47 -6.19
C LYS A 326 -4.28 16.78 -7.55
N ASN A 327 -3.89 15.50 -7.57
CA ASN A 327 -4.13 14.66 -8.73
C ASN A 327 -5.58 14.18 -8.71
N LEU A 328 -6.30 14.42 -9.81
CA LEU A 328 -7.69 14.01 -9.99
C LEU A 328 -7.77 12.87 -11.00
N LEU A 329 -8.31 11.76 -10.49
CA LEU A 329 -9.37 10.93 -11.07
C LEU A 329 -9.30 10.65 -12.58
N GLU A 330 -8.67 9.52 -12.91
CA GLU A 330 -9.26 8.44 -13.73
C GLU A 330 -8.37 7.19 -13.67
N ASN A 331 -8.96 6.02 -13.42
CA ASN A 331 -8.22 4.75 -13.33
C ASN A 331 -7.82 4.28 -14.72
N PHE A 332 -6.62 4.63 -15.18
CA PHE A 332 -6.02 4.16 -16.44
C PHE A 332 -7.04 4.13 -17.60
N PRO A 333 -7.56 5.30 -18.02
CA PRO A 333 -8.61 5.37 -19.05
C PRO A 333 -8.14 4.74 -20.37
N PRO A 334 -9.06 4.29 -21.24
CA PRO A 334 -8.68 3.82 -22.56
C PRO A 334 -7.86 4.89 -23.30
N LEU A 335 -6.79 4.48 -23.97
CA LEU A 335 -6.06 5.33 -24.91
C LEU A 335 -7.04 5.95 -25.93
N SER A 336 -6.82 7.21 -26.27
CA SER A 336 -7.48 7.82 -27.43
C SER A 336 -7.10 7.10 -28.73
N ASN A 337 -7.86 7.28 -29.80
CA ASN A 337 -7.58 6.62 -31.09
C ASN A 337 -6.15 6.90 -31.61
N THR A 338 -5.68 8.14 -31.48
CA THR A 338 -4.31 8.52 -31.88
C THR A 338 -3.27 7.83 -31.00
N GLN A 339 -3.44 7.90 -29.68
CA GLN A 339 -2.54 7.24 -28.73
C GLN A 339 -2.50 5.72 -28.94
N LEU A 340 -3.63 5.09 -29.22
CA LEU A 340 -3.71 3.66 -29.53
C LEU A 340 -2.92 3.32 -30.80
N GLN A 341 -3.01 4.14 -31.84
CA GLN A 341 -2.24 3.92 -33.07
C GLN A 341 -0.73 4.02 -32.82
N ASP A 342 -0.29 5.02 -32.05
CA ASP A 342 1.11 5.20 -31.68
C ASP A 342 1.62 4.06 -30.79
N TYR A 343 0.80 3.58 -29.86
CA TYR A 343 1.10 2.39 -29.05
C TYR A 343 1.27 1.15 -29.93
N LEU A 344 0.33 0.88 -30.84
CA LEU A 344 0.40 -0.25 -31.77
C LEU A 344 1.66 -0.19 -32.66
N ASN A 345 2.02 1.02 -33.12
CA ASN A 345 3.28 1.26 -33.84
C ASN A 345 4.50 0.96 -32.95
N ARG A 346 4.48 1.38 -31.68
CA ARG A 346 5.56 1.16 -30.70
C ARG A 346 5.80 -0.31 -30.40
N ILE A 347 4.73 -1.12 -30.35
CA ILE A 347 4.82 -2.58 -30.15
C ILE A 347 4.89 -3.38 -31.46
N LYS A 348 4.91 -2.69 -32.62
CA LYS A 348 4.95 -3.27 -33.97
C LYS A 348 3.82 -4.26 -34.26
N LEU A 349 2.63 -3.98 -33.75
CA LEU A 349 1.44 -4.82 -33.92
C LEU A 349 0.40 -4.09 -34.78
N LYS A 350 -0.23 -4.78 -35.73
CA LYS A 350 -1.41 -4.26 -36.42
C LYS A 350 -2.62 -4.34 -35.50
N LYS A 351 -3.53 -3.37 -35.58
CA LYS A 351 -4.77 -3.41 -34.80
C LYS A 351 -5.51 -4.75 -35.02
N PRO A 352 -5.76 -5.55 -33.97
CA PRO A 352 -6.54 -6.78 -34.11
C PRO A 352 -7.97 -6.50 -34.58
N SER A 353 -8.55 -7.43 -35.34
CA SER A 353 -9.91 -7.33 -35.87
C SER A 353 -11.00 -7.73 -34.87
N SER A 354 -10.65 -8.47 -33.82
CA SER A 354 -11.57 -8.97 -32.78
C SER A 354 -10.87 -9.18 -31.44
N GLN A 355 -11.65 -9.18 -30.34
CA GLN A 355 -11.18 -9.48 -28.99
C GLN A 355 -11.24 -10.99 -28.76
N THR A 356 -10.11 -11.67 -28.93
CA THR A 356 -9.98 -13.13 -28.74
C THR A 356 -8.78 -13.41 -27.84
N LEU A 357 -8.66 -14.63 -27.33
CA LEU A 357 -7.49 -15.02 -26.53
C LEU A 357 -6.21 -14.94 -27.38
N GLU A 358 -6.30 -15.24 -28.67
CA GLU A 358 -5.22 -15.09 -29.64
C GLU A 358 -4.76 -13.64 -29.74
N SER A 359 -5.68 -12.69 -30.00
CA SER A 359 -5.30 -11.28 -30.12
C SER A 359 -4.81 -10.70 -28.78
N LEU A 360 -5.36 -11.14 -27.65
CA LEU A 360 -4.83 -10.80 -26.32
C LEU A 360 -3.37 -11.26 -26.18
N ASN A 361 -3.07 -12.52 -26.52
CA ASN A 361 -1.72 -13.07 -26.44
C ASN A 361 -0.73 -12.41 -27.42
N GLU A 362 -1.19 -12.02 -28.61
CA GLU A 362 -0.40 -11.22 -29.55
C GLU A 362 -0.01 -9.86 -28.96
N ILE A 363 -0.94 -9.16 -28.32
CA ILE A 363 -0.69 -7.87 -27.66
C ILE A 363 0.32 -8.04 -26.52
N LEU A 364 0.11 -9.03 -25.63
CA LEU A 364 1.00 -9.28 -24.50
C LEU A 364 2.42 -9.57 -24.97
N ARG A 365 2.57 -10.51 -25.92
CA ARG A 365 3.87 -10.87 -26.50
C ARG A 365 4.52 -9.67 -27.18
N ALA A 366 3.78 -8.91 -27.98
CA ALA A 366 4.29 -7.73 -28.66
C ALA A 366 4.79 -6.66 -27.67
N GLN A 367 4.07 -6.41 -26.58
CA GLN A 367 4.48 -5.43 -25.58
C GLN A 367 5.75 -5.87 -24.84
N VAL A 368 5.81 -7.10 -24.29
CA VAL A 368 7.02 -7.59 -23.59
C VAL A 368 8.25 -7.69 -24.48
N THR A 369 8.06 -7.78 -25.80
CA THR A 369 9.14 -7.80 -26.77
C THR A 369 9.68 -6.42 -27.10
N HIS A 370 8.84 -5.38 -27.09
CA HIS A 370 9.19 -4.07 -27.64
C HIS A 370 9.31 -2.97 -26.59
N ILE A 371 8.53 -2.99 -25.51
CA ILE A 371 8.62 -2.00 -24.43
C ILE A 371 9.32 -2.69 -23.25
N PRO A 372 10.60 -2.36 -22.98
CA PRO A 372 11.36 -3.06 -21.96
C PRO A 372 10.91 -2.68 -20.55
N PHE A 373 11.16 -3.59 -19.63
CA PHE A 373 11.26 -3.24 -18.22
C PHE A 373 12.55 -2.47 -17.98
N GLU A 374 12.47 -1.31 -17.33
CA GLU A 374 13.65 -0.56 -16.87
C GLU A 374 13.38 0.36 -15.69
N ASN A 375 14.44 0.72 -14.98
CA ASN A 375 14.45 1.73 -13.91
C ASN A 375 15.61 2.74 -14.06
N ALA A 376 16.23 2.88 -15.23
CA ALA A 376 17.45 3.65 -15.44
C ALA A 376 17.28 5.14 -15.07
N GLY A 377 16.19 5.77 -15.52
CA GLY A 377 15.95 7.19 -15.21
C GLY A 377 15.80 7.44 -13.71
N LEU A 378 15.15 6.51 -13.01
CA LEU A 378 15.03 6.54 -11.56
C LEU A 378 16.38 6.28 -10.88
N TYR A 379 17.12 5.26 -11.32
CA TYR A 379 18.34 4.80 -10.66
C TYR A 379 19.52 5.78 -10.85
N PHE A 380 19.67 6.35 -12.04
CA PHE A 380 20.82 7.21 -12.36
C PHE A 380 20.55 8.70 -12.14
N GLN A 381 19.30 9.16 -12.22
CA GLN A 381 18.95 10.58 -12.16
C GLN A 381 17.88 10.93 -11.13
N ASP A 382 17.43 9.95 -10.33
CA ASP A 382 16.33 10.12 -9.39
C ASP A 382 15.01 10.60 -10.04
N GLN A 383 14.84 10.39 -11.34
CA GLN A 383 13.62 10.78 -12.07
C GLN A 383 12.45 9.89 -11.64
N LYS A 384 11.60 10.41 -10.76
CA LYS A 384 10.43 9.72 -10.21
C LYS A 384 9.40 9.47 -11.30
N PRO A 385 9.09 8.21 -11.66
CA PRO A 385 8.15 7.95 -12.73
C PRO A 385 6.70 8.27 -12.32
N SER A 386 5.92 8.77 -13.28
CA SER A 386 4.51 9.12 -13.09
C SER A 386 3.56 8.03 -13.60
N LEU A 387 2.41 7.90 -12.95
CA LEU A 387 1.27 7.10 -13.42
C LEU A 387 0.15 7.96 -14.02
N VAL A 388 0.33 9.27 -14.13
CA VAL A 388 -0.61 10.15 -14.84
C VAL A 388 -0.69 9.68 -16.31
N PRO A 389 -1.89 9.37 -16.84
CA PRO A 389 -2.05 8.69 -18.13
C PRO A 389 -1.23 9.29 -19.28
N ASP A 390 -1.32 10.60 -19.51
CA ASP A 390 -0.62 11.26 -20.61
C ASP A 390 0.90 11.31 -20.42
N THR A 391 1.36 11.54 -19.18
CA THR A 391 2.80 11.53 -18.85
C THR A 391 3.39 10.12 -19.01
N LEU A 392 2.66 9.12 -18.52
CA LEU A 392 3.02 7.71 -18.67
C LEU A 392 3.10 7.32 -20.15
N PHE A 393 2.09 7.69 -20.93
CA PHE A 393 2.04 7.42 -22.36
C PHE A 393 3.18 8.09 -23.12
N SER A 394 3.42 9.38 -22.89
CA SER A 394 4.52 10.14 -23.51
C SER A 394 5.85 9.43 -23.28
N ARG A 395 6.13 9.06 -22.03
CA ARG A 395 7.37 8.39 -21.67
C ARG A 395 7.56 7.05 -22.38
N LEU A 396 6.58 6.14 -22.28
CA LEU A 396 6.76 4.77 -22.75
C LEU A 396 6.63 4.65 -24.28
N VAL A 397 5.79 5.48 -24.90
CA VAL A 397 5.43 5.35 -26.32
C VAL A 397 6.17 6.38 -27.17
N ILE A 398 6.09 7.66 -26.82
CA ILE A 398 6.64 8.76 -27.64
C ILE A 398 8.15 8.89 -27.44
N GLU A 399 8.61 8.92 -26.19
CA GLU A 399 10.02 9.00 -25.82
C GLU A 399 10.74 7.64 -25.91
N LYS A 400 9.98 6.57 -26.22
CA LYS A 400 10.46 5.18 -26.35
C LYS A 400 11.24 4.67 -25.13
N ARG A 401 10.92 5.15 -23.93
CA ARG A 401 11.47 4.59 -22.70
C ARG A 401 10.82 3.26 -22.35
N GLY A 402 11.42 2.57 -21.40
CA GLY A 402 10.74 1.49 -20.69
C GLY A 402 10.14 2.01 -19.38
N GLY A 403 9.65 1.08 -18.57
CA GLY A 403 9.18 1.36 -17.23
C GLY A 403 9.21 0.11 -16.37
N TYR A 404 8.89 0.23 -15.11
CA TYR A 404 8.76 -0.90 -14.20
C TYR A 404 7.30 -1.36 -14.14
N CYS A 405 7.00 -2.35 -13.30
CA CYS A 405 5.73 -3.08 -13.32
C CYS A 405 4.48 -2.20 -13.31
N LEU A 406 4.44 -1.17 -12.46
CA LEU A 406 3.31 -0.23 -12.35
C LEU A 406 3.06 0.51 -13.66
N GLN A 407 4.11 1.02 -14.31
CA GLN A 407 4.00 1.76 -15.57
C GLN A 407 3.63 0.85 -16.75
N LEU A 408 4.28 -0.31 -16.86
CA LEU A 408 4.06 -1.24 -17.97
C LEU A 408 2.65 -1.81 -17.97
N ASN A 409 2.17 -2.25 -16.80
CA ASN A 409 0.83 -2.84 -16.69
C ASN A 409 -0.27 -1.76 -16.67
N ALA A 410 0.01 -0.52 -16.24
CA ALA A 410 -0.91 0.61 -16.44
C ALA A 410 -1.10 0.93 -17.93
N LEU A 411 -0.01 1.05 -18.70
CA LEU A 411 -0.09 1.25 -20.15
C LEU A 411 -0.83 0.10 -20.85
N LEU A 412 -0.55 -1.15 -20.47
CA LEU A 412 -1.26 -2.32 -20.99
C LEU A 412 -2.76 -2.21 -20.71
N THR A 413 -3.16 -1.83 -19.49
CA THR A 413 -4.57 -1.65 -19.13
C THR A 413 -5.26 -0.61 -20.02
N MET A 414 -4.62 0.54 -20.24
CA MET A 414 -5.12 1.62 -21.10
C MET A 414 -5.28 1.15 -22.56
N ALA A 415 -4.30 0.41 -23.07
CA ALA A 415 -4.31 -0.12 -24.44
C ALA A 415 -5.38 -1.20 -24.64
N LEU A 416 -5.49 -2.16 -23.71
CA LEU A 416 -6.49 -3.22 -23.77
C LEU A 416 -7.92 -2.66 -23.74
N ARG A 417 -8.18 -1.66 -22.89
CA ARG A 417 -9.47 -0.96 -22.86
C ARG A 417 -9.78 -0.23 -24.16
N ALA A 418 -8.80 0.45 -24.75
CA ALA A 418 -8.97 1.12 -26.05
C ALA A 418 -9.23 0.12 -27.19
N LEU A 419 -8.73 -1.11 -27.06
CA LEU A 419 -9.01 -2.22 -27.95
C LEU A 419 -10.33 -2.94 -27.66
N GLY A 420 -11.07 -2.53 -26.62
CA GLY A 420 -12.38 -3.06 -26.27
C GLY A 420 -12.37 -4.29 -25.35
N PHE A 421 -11.22 -4.67 -24.79
CA PHE A 421 -11.18 -5.71 -23.76
C PHE A 421 -11.70 -5.19 -22.41
N ASP A 422 -12.39 -6.04 -21.66
CA ASP A 422 -12.76 -5.80 -20.26
C ASP A 422 -11.53 -6.01 -19.36
N ALA A 423 -10.62 -5.02 -19.41
CA ALA A 423 -9.37 -5.03 -18.68
C ALA A 423 -9.46 -4.20 -17.39
N SER A 424 -8.88 -4.71 -16.32
CA SER A 424 -8.92 -4.11 -14.99
C SER A 424 -7.59 -4.34 -14.26
N PRO A 425 -7.02 -3.31 -13.64
CA PRO A 425 -5.77 -3.47 -12.90
C PRO A 425 -6.04 -4.15 -11.55
N GLY A 426 -5.07 -4.93 -11.11
CA GLY A 426 -4.99 -5.55 -9.80
C GLY A 426 -3.61 -5.34 -9.18
N THR A 427 -3.38 -5.93 -8.03
CA THR A 427 -2.07 -5.89 -7.38
C THR A 427 -1.65 -7.27 -6.89
N SER A 428 -0.36 -7.42 -6.65
CA SER A 428 0.20 -8.63 -6.06
C SER A 428 1.37 -8.32 -5.13
N ARG A 429 1.69 -9.32 -4.32
CA ARG A 429 2.78 -9.34 -3.34
C ARG A 429 3.84 -10.31 -3.83
N SER A 430 4.99 -9.80 -4.24
CA SER A 430 6.10 -10.65 -4.71
C SER A 430 6.62 -11.53 -3.57
N LEU A 431 6.89 -12.81 -3.88
CA LEU A 431 7.59 -13.70 -2.97
C LEU A 431 9.07 -13.75 -3.37
N LEU A 432 9.94 -13.21 -2.53
CA LEU A 432 11.37 -13.17 -2.78
C LEU A 432 12.09 -14.19 -1.91
N TRP A 433 13.03 -14.93 -2.51
CA TRP A 433 13.92 -15.80 -1.74
C TRP A 433 14.85 -14.98 -0.87
N ASP A 434 14.85 -15.23 0.44
CA ASP A 434 15.83 -14.69 1.37
C ASP A 434 16.89 -15.77 1.65
N ALA A 435 18.13 -15.48 1.23
CA ALA A 435 19.24 -16.41 1.37
C ALA A 435 19.72 -16.57 2.82
N GLU A 436 19.56 -15.55 3.66
CA GLU A 436 19.95 -15.59 5.07
C GLU A 436 18.94 -16.44 5.86
N LEU A 437 17.65 -16.24 5.61
CA LEU A 437 16.57 -16.99 6.25
C LEU A 437 16.30 -18.35 5.58
N ARG A 438 16.85 -18.59 4.39
CA ARG A 438 16.62 -19.78 3.55
C ARG A 438 15.14 -20.09 3.33
N GLN A 439 14.33 -19.04 3.11
CA GLN A 439 12.90 -19.16 2.84
C GLN A 439 12.41 -18.00 1.97
N HIS A 440 11.23 -18.17 1.36
CA HIS A 440 10.56 -17.06 0.70
C HIS A 440 10.00 -16.06 1.71
N THR A 441 9.98 -14.79 1.32
CA THR A 441 9.49 -13.66 2.10
C THR A 441 8.45 -12.92 1.29
N LEU A 442 7.35 -12.53 1.94
CA LEU A 442 6.28 -11.81 1.29
C LEU A 442 6.63 -10.32 1.26
N ARG A 443 6.62 -9.72 0.07
CA ARG A 443 6.73 -8.27 -0.09
C ARG A 443 5.36 -7.62 0.11
N SER A 444 5.38 -6.30 0.29
CA SER A 444 4.17 -5.49 0.28
C SER A 444 3.46 -5.55 -1.08
N THR A 445 2.25 -5.01 -1.12
CA THR A 445 1.36 -4.90 -2.29
C THR A 445 1.92 -3.91 -3.32
N LEU A 446 3.03 -4.24 -4.00
CA LEU A 446 3.82 -3.31 -4.80
C LEU A 446 3.89 -3.64 -6.30
N HIS A 447 3.36 -4.80 -6.72
CA HIS A 447 3.38 -5.22 -8.12
C HIS A 447 2.00 -5.07 -8.74
N LEU A 448 1.87 -4.27 -9.81
CA LEU A 448 0.63 -4.15 -10.56
C LEU A 448 0.48 -5.36 -11.49
N ILE A 449 -0.70 -5.96 -11.54
CA ILE A 449 -1.07 -7.01 -12.52
C ILE A 449 -2.34 -6.59 -13.27
N VAL A 450 -2.67 -7.22 -14.39
CA VAL A 450 -3.88 -6.91 -15.16
C VAL A 450 -4.77 -8.14 -15.25
N PHE A 451 -6.07 -7.95 -15.05
CA PHE A 451 -7.08 -8.96 -15.30
C PHE A 451 -7.88 -8.62 -16.55
N VAL A 452 -8.14 -9.62 -17.39
CA VAL A 452 -8.99 -9.49 -18.57
C VAL A 452 -10.12 -10.51 -18.50
N LYS A 453 -11.37 -10.04 -18.53
CA LYS A 453 -12.53 -10.93 -18.67
C LYS A 453 -12.82 -11.13 -20.15
N LEU A 454 -12.80 -12.38 -20.59
CA LEU A 454 -13.04 -12.76 -21.99
C LEU A 454 -13.83 -14.06 -22.03
N ASP A 455 -14.96 -14.07 -22.75
CA ASP A 455 -15.84 -15.23 -22.92
C ASP A 455 -16.22 -15.93 -21.60
N GLY A 456 -16.43 -15.13 -20.55
CA GLY A 456 -16.78 -15.62 -19.20
C GLY A 456 -15.59 -16.09 -18.35
N VAL A 457 -14.38 -16.16 -18.91
CA VAL A 457 -13.15 -16.56 -18.21
C VAL A 457 -12.37 -15.31 -17.78
N LEU A 458 -11.84 -15.34 -16.56
CA LEU A 458 -10.94 -14.29 -16.06
C LEU A 458 -9.49 -14.73 -16.31
N TYR A 459 -8.73 -13.91 -17.04
CA TYR A 459 -7.32 -14.14 -17.31
C TYR A 459 -6.44 -13.17 -16.52
N LEU A 460 -5.31 -13.67 -16.03
CA LEU A 460 -4.19 -12.88 -15.51
C LEU A 460 -3.24 -12.56 -16.68
N CYS A 461 -2.94 -11.28 -16.82
CA CYS A 461 -2.02 -10.70 -17.79
C CYS A 461 -0.97 -9.87 -17.03
N ASP A 462 0.30 -10.10 -17.32
CA ASP A 462 1.39 -9.37 -16.65
C ASP A 462 2.60 -9.23 -17.56
N VAL A 463 2.79 -8.00 -18.06
CA VAL A 463 3.94 -7.62 -18.89
C VAL A 463 4.99 -6.84 -18.10
N GLY A 464 4.74 -6.65 -16.79
CA GLY A 464 5.55 -5.85 -15.88
C GLY A 464 6.45 -6.68 -14.96
N MET A 465 6.28 -8.00 -14.92
CA MET A 465 7.16 -8.91 -14.19
C MET A 465 8.42 -9.19 -15.01
N ASN A 466 9.57 -8.78 -14.47
CA ASN A 466 10.88 -8.74 -15.12
C ASN A 466 11.36 -10.12 -15.66
N ARG A 467 12.29 -10.79 -14.96
CA ARG A 467 13.02 -11.97 -15.48
C ARG A 467 12.15 -13.21 -15.68
N VAL A 468 11.03 -13.27 -14.97
CA VAL A 468 10.12 -14.42 -14.89
C VAL A 468 8.70 -14.02 -15.32
N GLY A 469 8.58 -13.00 -16.17
CA GLY A 469 7.28 -12.50 -16.64
C GLY A 469 6.54 -13.46 -17.55
N LEU A 470 5.21 -13.29 -17.57
CA LEU A 470 4.31 -13.94 -18.51
C LEU A 470 4.56 -13.39 -19.93
N THR A 471 4.27 -14.22 -20.93
CA THR A 471 4.28 -13.80 -22.36
C THR A 471 2.92 -14.00 -23.03
N CYS A 472 1.97 -14.54 -22.28
CA CYS A 472 0.59 -14.78 -22.68
C CYS A 472 -0.32 -14.71 -21.44
N ALA A 473 -1.62 -14.65 -21.67
CA ALA A 473 -2.65 -14.64 -20.65
C ALA A 473 -2.79 -16.05 -20.05
N ILE A 474 -2.93 -16.14 -18.73
CA ILE A 474 -3.17 -17.40 -18.01
C ILE A 474 -4.55 -17.34 -17.32
N PRO A 475 -5.44 -18.34 -17.49
CA PRO A 475 -6.69 -18.38 -16.76
C PRO A 475 -6.48 -18.32 -15.24
N VAL A 476 -7.28 -17.54 -14.53
CA VAL A 476 -7.28 -17.49 -13.06
C VAL A 476 -8.07 -18.69 -12.53
N GLU A 477 -7.48 -19.86 -12.68
CA GLU A 477 -8.04 -21.16 -12.28
C GLU A 477 -6.93 -22.02 -11.68
N VAL A 478 -7.20 -22.69 -10.56
CA VAL A 478 -6.22 -23.56 -9.90
C VAL A 478 -5.81 -24.69 -10.83
N GLY A 479 -4.50 -24.83 -11.07
CA GLY A 479 -3.95 -25.83 -11.97
C GLY A 479 -3.81 -25.34 -13.42
N ALA A 480 -4.27 -24.14 -13.76
CA ALA A 480 -4.00 -23.54 -15.06
C ALA A 480 -2.49 -23.39 -15.26
N VAL A 481 -1.99 -23.81 -16.42
CA VAL A 481 -0.59 -23.71 -16.83
C VAL A 481 -0.51 -22.92 -18.13
N ALA A 482 0.46 -22.02 -18.22
CA ALA A 482 0.78 -21.29 -19.44
C ALA A 482 2.26 -21.43 -19.77
N ASP A 483 2.56 -21.75 -21.03
CA ASP A 483 3.93 -21.77 -21.54
C ASP A 483 4.44 -20.34 -21.77
N SER A 484 5.73 -20.17 -21.59
CA SER A 484 6.46 -18.94 -21.87
C SER A 484 7.71 -19.24 -22.69
N VAL A 485 8.51 -18.20 -22.92
CA VAL A 485 9.75 -18.28 -23.68
C VAL A 485 10.77 -19.22 -23.04
N LEU A 486 11.72 -19.73 -23.81
CA LEU A 486 12.79 -20.63 -23.33
C LEU A 486 12.27 -21.91 -22.62
N GLY A 487 11.06 -22.37 -22.95
CA GLY A 487 10.43 -23.54 -22.31
C GLY A 487 10.06 -23.31 -20.84
N GLU A 488 10.02 -22.05 -20.39
CA GLU A 488 9.52 -21.68 -19.06
C GLU A 488 8.00 -21.90 -18.99
N GLN A 489 7.49 -22.21 -17.80
CA GLN A 489 6.05 -22.39 -17.57
C GLN A 489 5.61 -21.63 -16.33
N HIS A 490 4.36 -21.20 -16.33
CA HIS A 490 3.71 -20.57 -15.19
C HIS A 490 2.49 -21.38 -14.77
N ARG A 491 2.19 -21.39 -13.48
CA ARG A 491 1.02 -22.10 -12.92
C ARG A 491 0.28 -21.22 -11.92
N ILE A 492 -1.05 -21.23 -12.00
CA ILE A 492 -1.90 -20.70 -10.95
C ILE A 492 -2.13 -21.81 -9.91
N ALA A 493 -1.81 -21.54 -8.65
CA ALA A 493 -2.12 -22.41 -7.53
C ALA A 493 -2.99 -21.67 -6.50
N ALA A 494 -3.76 -22.43 -5.72
CA ALA A 494 -4.50 -21.89 -4.59
C ALA A 494 -3.52 -21.41 -3.51
N SER A 495 -3.87 -20.32 -2.84
CA SER A 495 -3.12 -19.81 -1.70
C SER A 495 -4.07 -19.13 -0.72
N ASP A 496 -3.74 -19.21 0.56
CA ASP A 496 -4.51 -18.62 1.66
C ASP A 496 -3.69 -17.61 2.49
N ILE A 497 -2.59 -17.10 1.93
CA ILE A 497 -1.64 -16.20 2.63
C ILE A 497 -2.33 -15.01 3.28
N THR A 498 -3.34 -14.39 2.65
CA THR A 498 -4.18 -13.32 3.24
C THR A 498 -5.64 -13.73 3.47
N GLY A 499 -5.95 -15.03 3.40
CA GLY A 499 -7.30 -15.57 3.56
C GLY A 499 -7.68 -16.52 2.43
N PRO A 500 -8.75 -17.31 2.60
CA PRO A 500 -9.14 -18.35 1.65
C PRO A 500 -9.54 -17.76 0.30
N GLY A 501 -9.42 -18.58 -0.76
CA GLY A 501 -9.91 -18.23 -2.11
C GLY A 501 -8.98 -17.34 -2.94
N ASN A 502 -7.72 -17.21 -2.53
CA ASN A 502 -6.72 -16.42 -3.23
C ASN A 502 -5.73 -17.30 -4.01
N PHE A 503 -4.82 -16.65 -4.73
CA PHE A 503 -3.99 -17.30 -5.73
C PHE A 503 -2.51 -16.95 -5.57
N ILE A 504 -1.66 -17.88 -6.01
CA ILE A 504 -0.25 -17.65 -6.20
C ILE A 504 0.11 -17.99 -7.64
N LEU A 505 0.81 -17.07 -8.31
CA LEU A 505 1.48 -17.36 -9.57
C LEU A 505 2.80 -18.04 -9.22
N GLN A 506 3.03 -19.20 -9.81
CA GLN A 506 4.29 -19.92 -9.71
C GLN A 506 4.97 -19.99 -11.08
N HIS A 507 6.28 -20.17 -11.09
CA HIS A 507 7.10 -20.24 -12.29
C HIS A 507 8.05 -21.44 -12.23
N LYS A 508 8.16 -22.14 -13.35
CA LYS A 508 9.09 -23.24 -13.60
C LYS A 508 10.02 -22.82 -14.72
N ARG A 509 11.33 -22.96 -14.50
CA ARG A 509 12.35 -22.73 -15.53
C ARG A 509 12.29 -23.86 -16.57
N GLY A 510 12.69 -23.55 -17.81
CA GLY A 510 12.84 -24.59 -18.84
C GLY A 510 13.86 -25.67 -18.47
N SER A 511 13.78 -26.82 -19.13
CA SER A 511 14.64 -27.99 -18.92
C SER A 511 16.12 -27.60 -18.99
N ASN A 512 16.86 -27.83 -17.90
CA ASN A 512 18.31 -27.63 -17.66
C ASN A 512 18.74 -26.51 -16.68
N ALA A 513 17.83 -25.78 -16.02
CA ALA A 513 18.21 -24.77 -15.03
C ALA A 513 17.72 -25.11 -13.61
N PRO A 514 18.61 -25.29 -12.62
CA PRO A 514 18.19 -25.53 -11.23
C PRO A 514 17.43 -24.31 -10.67
N LEU A 515 16.54 -24.55 -9.71
CA LEU A 515 15.94 -23.50 -8.89
C LEU A 515 17.01 -22.77 -8.05
N ALA A 516 16.66 -21.61 -7.52
CA ALA A 516 17.58 -20.77 -6.73
C ALA A 516 18.13 -21.47 -5.46
N ASP A 517 17.45 -22.51 -4.97
CA ASP A 517 17.84 -23.33 -3.82
C ASP A 517 18.49 -24.68 -4.21
N GLY A 518 18.58 -24.98 -5.51
CA GLY A 518 19.36 -26.10 -6.06
C GLY A 518 18.73 -27.50 -5.93
N VAL A 519 17.49 -27.64 -5.48
CA VAL A 519 16.87 -28.95 -5.24
C VAL A 519 15.60 -29.08 -6.07
N ASP A 520 15.58 -29.93 -7.11
CA ASP A 520 14.39 -30.38 -7.86
C ASP A 520 14.34 -31.92 -7.92
N PRO A 521 13.94 -32.58 -6.82
CA PRO A 521 13.99 -34.03 -6.72
C PRO A 521 12.86 -34.74 -7.47
N ALA A 522 11.86 -34.01 -7.98
CA ALA A 522 10.67 -34.58 -8.62
C ALA A 522 10.41 -34.12 -10.07
N GLY A 523 11.15 -33.11 -10.57
CA GLY A 523 10.99 -32.58 -11.94
C GLY A 523 9.74 -31.73 -12.17
N ASP A 524 9.03 -31.35 -11.10
CA ASP A 524 7.79 -30.55 -11.12
C ASP A 524 7.87 -29.30 -10.21
N LEU A 525 9.06 -28.79 -9.92
CA LEU A 525 9.17 -27.65 -9.02
C LEU A 525 8.85 -26.31 -9.70
N PHE A 526 7.62 -25.86 -9.45
CA PHE A 526 7.20 -24.48 -9.63
C PHE A 526 7.54 -23.66 -8.37
N GLY A 527 8.41 -22.67 -8.51
CA GLY A 527 8.73 -21.72 -7.44
C GLY A 527 7.71 -20.56 -7.39
N PRO A 528 7.40 -19.99 -6.22
CA PRO A 528 6.46 -18.88 -6.12
C PRO A 528 7.02 -17.61 -6.76
N VAL A 529 6.17 -16.87 -7.47
CA VAL A 529 6.50 -15.54 -8.04
C VAL A 529 5.82 -14.45 -7.22
N TYR A 530 4.50 -14.47 -7.18
CA TYR A 530 3.72 -13.52 -6.39
C TYR A 530 2.37 -14.08 -5.98
N TYR A 531 1.90 -13.62 -4.84
CA TYR A 531 0.57 -13.85 -4.32
C TYR A 531 -0.36 -12.71 -4.74
N PHE A 532 -1.59 -13.02 -5.14
CA PHE A 532 -2.58 -12.01 -5.52
C PHE A 532 -4.00 -12.38 -5.09
N THR A 533 -4.82 -11.35 -4.94
CA THR A 533 -6.26 -11.46 -4.67
C THR A 533 -7.06 -10.89 -5.83
N LEU A 534 -8.38 -11.05 -5.78
CA LEU A 534 -9.29 -10.45 -6.76
C LEU A 534 -9.81 -9.08 -6.30
N GLU A 535 -9.23 -8.50 -5.24
CA GLU A 535 -9.55 -7.13 -4.84
C GLU A 535 -9.31 -6.15 -6.00
N ARG A 536 -10.20 -5.19 -6.13
CA ARG A 536 -10.08 -4.06 -7.05
C ARG A 536 -9.43 -2.86 -6.36
N TYR A 537 -8.76 -2.04 -7.16
CA TYR A 537 -7.97 -0.91 -6.68
C TYR A 537 -8.35 0.36 -7.46
N THR A 538 -8.27 1.51 -6.80
CA THR A 538 -8.50 2.84 -7.39
C THR A 538 -7.17 3.51 -7.72
N PRO A 539 -7.15 4.60 -8.52
CA PRO A 539 -5.91 5.31 -8.88
C PRO A 539 -5.08 5.69 -7.66
N GLU A 540 -5.76 6.14 -6.60
CA GLU A 540 -5.13 6.60 -5.37
C GLU A 540 -4.44 5.47 -4.62
N ASP A 541 -4.80 4.20 -4.85
CA ASP A 541 -4.05 3.06 -4.33
C ASP A 541 -2.73 2.88 -5.10
N PHE A 542 -2.76 2.99 -6.43
CA PHE A 542 -1.56 2.85 -7.25
C PHE A 542 -0.56 3.98 -7.04
N ASP A 543 -1.04 5.18 -6.69
CA ASP A 543 -0.18 6.30 -6.30
C ASP A 543 0.63 5.98 -5.03
N ILE A 544 0.03 5.30 -4.05
CA ILE A 544 0.74 4.85 -2.84
C ILE A 544 1.90 3.93 -3.23
N TYR A 545 1.62 2.95 -4.09
CA TYR A 545 2.60 1.94 -4.48
C TYR A 545 3.69 2.54 -5.38
N ASN A 546 3.33 3.37 -6.36
CA ASN A 546 4.27 4.08 -7.22
C ASN A 546 5.16 5.00 -6.40
N TRP A 547 4.60 5.75 -5.46
CA TRP A 547 5.37 6.63 -4.59
C TRP A 547 6.35 5.83 -3.73
N PHE A 548 5.90 4.73 -3.10
CA PHE A 548 6.79 3.85 -2.33
C PHE A 548 7.91 3.28 -3.20
N VAL A 549 7.59 2.66 -4.34
CA VAL A 549 8.57 2.02 -5.21
C VAL A 549 9.58 3.02 -5.78
N SER A 550 9.19 4.27 -5.99
CA SER A 550 10.08 5.30 -6.55
C SER A 550 10.83 6.13 -5.51
N HIS A 551 10.38 6.21 -4.25
CA HIS A 551 10.98 7.09 -3.23
C HIS A 551 11.66 6.33 -2.09
N HIS A 552 11.27 5.09 -1.83
CA HIS A 552 11.79 4.35 -0.70
C HIS A 552 13.26 3.91 -0.95
N PRO A 553 14.22 4.26 -0.07
CA PRO A 553 15.65 4.00 -0.30
C PRO A 553 16.04 2.51 -0.29
N GLY A 554 15.14 1.65 0.18
CA GLY A 554 15.29 0.20 0.12
C GLY A 554 14.94 -0.43 -1.24
N GLU A 555 14.31 0.33 -2.14
CA GLU A 555 13.93 -0.11 -3.48
C GLU A 555 15.06 0.12 -4.49
N TRP A 556 15.04 -0.62 -5.60
CA TRP A 556 15.98 -0.46 -6.73
C TRP A 556 17.47 -0.40 -6.35
N LYS A 557 17.98 -1.47 -5.75
CA LYS A 557 19.41 -1.57 -5.43
C LYS A 557 20.32 -1.70 -6.66
N ASN A 558 19.72 -2.06 -7.79
CA ASN A 558 20.40 -2.31 -9.04
C ASN A 558 19.73 -1.52 -10.16
N SER A 559 20.54 -1.12 -11.16
CA SER A 559 20.00 -0.74 -12.47
C SER A 559 19.55 -2.00 -13.19
N ILE A 560 18.35 -2.03 -13.73
CA ILE A 560 17.79 -3.22 -14.37
C ILE A 560 17.19 -2.85 -15.71
N GLY A 561 17.50 -3.64 -16.74
CA GLY A 561 16.81 -3.69 -18.03
C GLY A 561 16.39 -5.12 -18.33
N SER A 562 15.16 -5.36 -18.77
CA SER A 562 14.76 -6.68 -19.26
C SER A 562 13.68 -6.63 -20.32
N ARG A 563 13.72 -7.55 -21.27
CA ARG A 563 12.62 -7.79 -22.21
C ARG A 563 12.67 -9.20 -22.78
N VAL A 564 11.62 -9.55 -23.50
CA VAL A 564 11.57 -10.74 -24.34
C VAL A 564 12.19 -10.43 -25.70
N SER A 565 12.97 -11.35 -26.27
CA SER A 565 13.51 -11.16 -27.62
C SER A 565 12.44 -11.46 -28.67
N VAL A 566 12.65 -10.99 -29.90
CA VAL A 566 11.75 -11.28 -31.03
C VAL A 566 11.74 -12.76 -31.42
N THR A 567 12.78 -13.50 -31.05
CA THR A 567 13.01 -14.92 -31.36
C THR A 567 12.56 -15.86 -30.23
N GLY A 568 11.89 -15.36 -29.19
CA GLY A 568 11.39 -16.21 -28.10
C GLY A 568 12.42 -16.47 -26.97
N GLY A 569 13.33 -15.52 -26.77
CA GLY A 569 14.34 -15.52 -25.73
C GLY A 569 14.15 -14.43 -24.67
N ARG A 570 15.16 -14.22 -23.82
CA ARG A 570 15.19 -13.16 -22.80
C ARG A 570 16.48 -12.36 -22.89
N VAL A 571 16.35 -11.04 -22.81
CA VAL A 571 17.45 -10.08 -22.75
C VAL A 571 17.40 -9.39 -21.38
N GLU A 572 18.54 -9.36 -20.70
CA GLU A 572 18.66 -8.93 -19.32
C GLU A 572 19.91 -8.07 -19.13
N PHE A 573 19.78 -7.03 -18.32
CA PHE A 573 20.86 -6.14 -17.91
C PHE A 573 20.71 -5.87 -16.41
N ILE A 574 21.75 -6.14 -15.60
CA ILE A 574 21.80 -5.72 -14.19
C ILE A 574 23.11 -4.98 -13.95
N ASP A 575 23.03 -3.75 -13.50
CA ASP A 575 24.16 -2.85 -13.23
C ASP A 575 25.05 -2.68 -14.46
N ASN A 576 26.05 -3.53 -14.63
CA ASN A 576 26.91 -3.57 -15.81
C ASN A 576 26.95 -4.95 -16.49
N LYS A 577 26.15 -5.92 -16.04
CA LYS A 577 26.14 -7.29 -16.57
C LYS A 577 25.01 -7.46 -17.57
N PHE A 578 25.40 -7.74 -18.81
CA PHE A 578 24.48 -8.09 -19.89
C PHE A 578 24.35 -9.61 -20.02
N ARG A 579 23.13 -10.08 -20.29
CA ARG A 579 22.85 -11.46 -20.67
C ARG A 579 21.72 -11.52 -21.69
N ARG A 580 21.90 -12.33 -22.73
CA ARG A 580 20.89 -12.67 -23.72
C ARG A 580 20.84 -14.17 -23.92
N ARG A 581 19.64 -14.73 -23.79
CA ARG A 581 19.33 -16.15 -24.01
C ARG A 581 18.29 -16.25 -25.11
N GLU A 582 18.45 -17.18 -26.04
CA GLU A 582 17.53 -17.36 -27.17
C GLU A 582 17.05 -18.81 -27.28
N SER A 583 15.78 -18.98 -27.65
CA SER A 583 15.26 -20.27 -28.10
C SER A 583 15.65 -20.45 -29.57
N GLU A 584 16.75 -21.19 -29.81
CA GLU A 584 17.21 -21.72 -31.09
C GLU A 584 17.08 -20.81 -32.33
N GLU A 585 18.19 -20.16 -32.70
CA GLU A 585 18.52 -20.02 -34.12
C GLU A 585 19.20 -21.35 -34.52
N LEU A 586 18.57 -22.18 -35.35
CA LEU A 586 19.16 -23.41 -35.94
C LEU A 586 19.42 -24.61 -34.99
N GLY A 587 18.55 -24.88 -34.01
CA GLY A 587 18.56 -26.18 -33.30
C GLY A 587 19.58 -26.32 -32.15
N LYS A 588 20.11 -25.21 -31.60
CA LYS A 588 20.91 -25.21 -30.36
C LYS A 588 20.62 -23.99 -29.47
N PRO A 589 20.64 -24.12 -28.13
CA PRO A 589 20.56 -22.99 -27.21
C PRO A 589 21.69 -21.97 -27.44
N PHE A 590 21.35 -20.69 -27.55
CA PHE A 590 22.32 -19.60 -27.64
C PHE A 590 22.26 -18.74 -26.37
N GLU A 591 23.43 -18.53 -25.75
CA GLU A 591 23.60 -17.60 -24.62
C GLU A 591 24.81 -16.70 -24.87
N LYS A 592 24.60 -15.38 -24.72
CA LYS A 592 25.66 -14.35 -24.73
C LYS A 592 25.61 -13.61 -23.41
N SER A 593 26.72 -13.55 -22.69
CA SER A 593 26.83 -12.75 -21.46
C SER A 593 28.20 -12.11 -21.35
N PHE A 594 28.24 -10.84 -20.94
CA PHE A 594 29.46 -10.07 -20.73
C PHE A 594 29.20 -8.92 -19.75
N GLU A 595 30.28 -8.36 -19.23
CA GLU A 595 30.25 -7.17 -18.38
C GLU A 595 30.62 -5.96 -19.24
N VAL A 596 29.77 -4.93 -19.21
CA VAL A 596 29.96 -3.67 -19.92
C VAL A 596 31.03 -2.86 -19.21
N ALA A 597 32.08 -2.49 -19.94
CA ALA A 597 33.27 -1.85 -19.37
C ALA A 597 33.40 -0.36 -19.69
N SER A 598 32.67 0.17 -20.68
CA SER A 598 32.71 1.59 -21.07
C SER A 598 31.33 2.19 -21.23
N ILE A 599 31.26 3.52 -21.15
CA ILE A 599 29.99 4.22 -21.31
C ILE A 599 29.41 4.11 -22.73
N GLU A 600 30.27 4.06 -23.75
CA GLU A 600 29.85 3.88 -25.15
C GLU A 600 29.20 2.51 -25.35
N GLU A 601 29.76 1.46 -24.73
CA GLU A 601 29.18 0.13 -24.78
C GLU A 601 27.87 0.07 -24.01
N PHE A 602 27.76 0.73 -22.86
CA PHE A 602 26.50 0.85 -22.12
C PHE A 602 25.40 1.48 -22.98
N VAL A 603 25.66 2.67 -23.54
CA VAL A 603 24.70 3.38 -24.38
C VAL A 603 24.31 2.54 -25.61
N ARG A 604 25.29 1.85 -26.22
CA ARG A 604 25.05 0.95 -27.36
C ARG A 604 24.16 -0.23 -26.95
N VAL A 605 24.44 -0.91 -25.83
CA VAL A 605 23.63 -2.05 -25.35
C VAL A 605 22.19 -1.59 -25.07
N TRP A 606 21.99 -0.48 -24.36
CA TRP A 606 20.65 0.04 -24.08
C TRP A 606 19.87 0.40 -25.35
N LYS A 607 20.54 0.99 -26.33
CA LYS A 607 19.92 1.32 -27.62
C LYS A 607 19.61 0.07 -28.45
N ASP A 608 20.60 -0.77 -28.70
CA ASP A 608 20.49 -1.87 -29.66
C ASP A 608 19.70 -3.05 -29.09
N GLU A 609 19.86 -3.34 -27.80
CA GLU A 609 19.26 -4.50 -27.16
C GLU A 609 17.99 -4.16 -26.40
N PHE A 610 17.66 -2.90 -26.10
CA PHE A 610 16.42 -2.52 -25.39
C PHE A 610 15.58 -1.45 -26.12
N ASP A 611 16.05 -0.88 -27.23
CA ASP A 611 15.39 0.25 -27.94
C ASP A 611 15.17 1.47 -27.02
N VAL A 612 16.08 1.69 -26.07
CA VAL A 612 16.05 2.81 -25.12
C VAL A 612 17.24 3.73 -25.38
N VAL A 613 16.95 5.01 -25.62
CA VAL A 613 17.98 6.03 -25.78
C VAL A 613 18.35 6.59 -24.41
N ILE A 614 19.60 6.37 -24.02
CA ILE A 614 20.20 6.97 -22.82
C ILE A 614 20.73 8.35 -23.20
N GLY A 615 20.22 9.39 -22.52
CA GLY A 615 20.66 10.78 -22.72
C GLY A 615 22.06 11.02 -22.15
N TYR A 616 22.68 12.15 -22.52
CA TYR A 616 24.04 12.50 -22.07
C TYR A 616 24.14 12.54 -20.53
N ASP A 617 23.24 13.25 -19.85
CA ASP A 617 23.26 13.36 -18.39
C ASP A 617 23.00 12.02 -17.70
N GLU A 618 22.14 11.17 -18.27
CA GLU A 618 21.92 9.79 -17.77
C GLU A 618 23.18 8.95 -17.90
N ALA A 619 23.88 9.07 -19.04
CA ALA A 619 25.11 8.36 -19.32
C ALA A 619 26.25 8.78 -18.39
N GLU A 620 26.41 10.07 -18.11
CA GLU A 620 27.42 10.56 -17.16
C GLU A 620 27.17 10.06 -15.73
N HIS A 621 25.92 10.06 -15.28
CA HIS A 621 25.57 9.47 -13.98
C HIS A 621 25.78 7.95 -13.96
N ALA A 622 25.41 7.24 -15.02
CA ALA A 622 25.65 5.81 -15.15
C ALA A 622 27.15 5.50 -15.12
N LYS A 623 27.98 6.29 -15.81
CA LYS A 623 29.45 6.18 -15.77
C LYS A 623 29.98 6.29 -14.34
N ALA A 624 29.53 7.28 -13.60
CA ALA A 624 29.96 7.50 -12.21
C ALA A 624 29.48 6.38 -11.26
N ILE A 625 28.22 5.97 -11.34
CA ILE A 625 27.60 5.00 -10.44
C ILE A 625 28.14 3.58 -10.71
N LEU A 626 28.22 3.19 -11.98
CA LEU A 626 28.67 1.86 -12.41
C LEU A 626 30.19 1.76 -12.58
N LYS A 627 30.91 2.89 -12.46
CA LYS A 627 32.37 2.98 -12.63
C LYS A 627 32.85 2.52 -14.01
N LEU A 628 32.15 2.95 -15.05
CA LEU A 628 32.52 2.65 -16.44
C LEU A 628 33.70 3.52 -16.88
N ASN A 629 34.54 2.99 -17.77
CA ASN A 629 35.69 3.71 -18.34
C ASN A 629 35.27 4.89 -19.23
#